data_AF-A0A9Q1HCK8-F1
#
_entry.id   AF-A0A9Q1HCK8-F1
#
_cell.length_a   1.000
_cell.length_b   1.000
_cell.length_c   1.000
_cell.angle_alpha   90.00
_cell.angle_beta   90.00
_cell.angle_gamma   90.00
#
_symmetry.space_group_name_H-M   'P 1'
#
loop_
_entity.id
_entity.type
_entity.pdbx_description
1 polymer ?
#
loop_
_entity_poly.entity_id
_entity_poly.type
_entity_poly.pdbx_seq_one_letter_code
_entity_poly.pdbx_strand_id
1 'polypeptide(L)'
;MIFLSTKAYKHDFRGPEIVWLIPAWYRDKWWLKEDIKIDCTMEQMMEMIDTSLIIGVDVTAISSLTKTTAAGIVSIKTISQTPAEFLEIMKKQIQRPQYKTYTLNNYMAYAYDAVWAMGLVLNRTATVLREKNSSKRLEDFTYTDGDLYDILFQEMAATAFFGASVSVLG
;
A
#
# COMPACT_ATOMS: atom_id res chain seq x y z
N MET A 1 7.83 -12.40 -14.59
CA MET A 1 6.75 -13.40 -14.75
C MET A 1 6.73 -14.00 -16.15
N ILE A 2 6.68 -13.19 -17.23
CA ILE A 2 6.63 -13.66 -18.63
C ILE A 2 7.67 -14.77 -18.93
N PHE A 3 8.93 -14.58 -18.52
CA PHE A 3 9.99 -15.58 -18.73
C PHE A 3 9.73 -16.94 -18.07
N LEU A 4 9.12 -16.97 -16.88
CA LEU A 4 8.79 -18.22 -16.18
C LEU A 4 7.61 -18.90 -16.86
N SER A 5 6.59 -18.14 -17.27
CA SER A 5 5.44 -18.63 -18.02
C SER A 5 5.85 -19.29 -19.34
N THR A 6 6.82 -18.72 -20.06
CA THR A 6 7.38 -19.32 -21.28
C THR A 6 8.09 -20.64 -21.02
N LYS A 7 8.92 -20.71 -19.97
CA LYS A 7 9.61 -21.96 -19.62
C LYS A 7 8.60 -23.03 -19.20
N ALA A 8 7.60 -22.66 -18.41
CA ALA A 8 6.52 -23.55 -18.03
C ALA A 8 5.78 -24.11 -19.24
N TYR A 9 5.42 -23.25 -20.20
CA TYR A 9 4.78 -23.66 -21.45
C TYR A 9 5.61 -24.69 -22.22
N LYS A 10 6.92 -24.45 -22.36
CA LYS A 10 7.85 -25.36 -23.08
C LYS A 10 8.03 -26.72 -22.40
N HIS A 11 7.78 -26.82 -21.10
CA HIS A 11 7.88 -28.06 -20.33
C HIS A 11 6.51 -28.67 -19.99
N ASP A 12 5.44 -28.21 -20.64
CA ASP A 12 4.06 -28.66 -20.42
C ASP A 12 3.60 -28.52 -18.95
N PHE A 13 4.14 -27.53 -18.24
CA PHE A 13 3.79 -27.23 -16.84
C PHE A 13 2.58 -26.29 -16.80
N ARG A 14 1.44 -26.79 -17.27
CA ARG A 14 0.15 -26.10 -17.42
C ARG A 14 -0.99 -27.12 -17.27
N GLY A 15 -2.23 -26.66 -17.20
CA GLY A 15 -3.39 -27.54 -17.12
C GLY A 15 -4.01 -27.64 -15.72
N PRO A 16 -5.15 -28.34 -15.59
CA PRO A 16 -5.96 -28.37 -14.36
C PRO A 16 -5.29 -29.04 -13.17
N GLU A 17 -4.27 -29.87 -13.39
CA GLU A 17 -3.49 -30.56 -12.36
C GLU A 17 -2.44 -29.67 -11.68
N ILE A 18 -2.15 -28.49 -12.23
CA ILE A 18 -1.14 -27.56 -11.71
C ILE A 18 -1.79 -26.29 -11.19
N VAL A 19 -1.43 -25.91 -9.96
CA VAL A 19 -1.81 -24.63 -9.36
C VAL A 19 -0.58 -23.74 -9.22
N TRP A 20 -0.65 -22.55 -9.79
CA TRP A 20 0.40 -21.53 -9.71
C TRP A 20 0.11 -20.56 -8.58
N LEU A 21 0.98 -20.54 -7.57
CA LEU A 21 0.97 -19.48 -6.56
C LEU A 21 1.94 -18.38 -6.98
N ILE A 22 1.42 -17.17 -7.24
CA ILE A 22 2.24 -16.06 -7.75
C ILE A 22 2.00 -14.78 -6.95
N PRO A 23 3.02 -13.92 -6.80
CA PRO A 23 2.81 -12.56 -6.31
C PRO A 23 1.85 -11.79 -7.23
N ALA A 24 0.83 -11.12 -6.69
CA ALA A 24 -0.21 -10.44 -7.47
C ALA A 24 -0.03 -8.91 -7.61
N TRP A 25 1.14 -8.39 -7.27
CA TRP A 25 1.58 -7.00 -7.52
C TRP A 25 1.89 -6.65 -8.99
N TYR A 26 1.58 -7.55 -9.94
CA TYR A 26 1.77 -7.27 -11.37
C TYR A 26 0.65 -6.36 -11.89
N ARG A 27 0.96 -5.56 -12.92
CA ARG A 27 -0.05 -4.73 -13.59
C ARG A 27 -1.10 -5.62 -14.25
N ASP A 28 -2.33 -5.12 -14.33
CA ASP A 28 -3.39 -5.78 -15.09
C ASP A 28 -2.92 -6.10 -16.50
N LYS A 29 -3.23 -7.32 -16.94
CA LYS A 29 -2.88 -7.83 -18.28
C LYS A 29 -1.37 -7.79 -18.57
N TRP A 30 -0.52 -7.94 -17.55
CA TRP A 30 0.94 -8.00 -17.73
C TRP A 30 1.39 -9.06 -18.74
N TRP A 31 0.59 -10.12 -18.92
CA TRP A 31 0.84 -11.21 -19.88
C TRP A 31 0.62 -10.81 -21.34
N LEU A 32 -0.04 -9.69 -21.63
CA LEU A 32 -0.24 -9.16 -22.99
C LEU A 32 0.92 -8.28 -23.45
N LYS A 33 1.92 -8.05 -22.59
CA LYS A 33 3.05 -7.19 -22.95
C LYS A 33 4.09 -8.02 -23.68
N GLU A 34 4.39 -7.65 -24.92
CA GLU A 34 5.49 -8.27 -25.67
C GLU A 34 6.83 -8.04 -24.99
N ASP A 35 7.65 -9.09 -24.94
CA ASP A 35 9.03 -9.04 -24.46
C ASP A 35 9.95 -9.65 -25.53
N ILE A 36 10.71 -8.80 -26.20
CA ILE A 36 11.63 -9.16 -27.31
C ILE A 36 12.72 -10.15 -26.84
N LYS A 37 12.97 -10.25 -25.52
CA LYS A 37 13.98 -11.15 -24.96
C LYS A 37 13.45 -12.57 -24.73
N ILE A 38 12.20 -12.84 -25.05
CA ILE A 38 11.52 -14.09 -24.73
C ILE A 38 11.00 -14.73 -26.02
N ASP A 39 11.41 -15.98 -26.22
CA ASP A 39 10.99 -16.82 -27.33
C ASP A 39 9.65 -17.50 -27.01
N CYS A 40 8.59 -16.69 -26.97
CA CYS A 40 7.20 -17.08 -26.70
C CYS A 40 6.25 -16.09 -27.39
N THR A 41 5.26 -16.60 -28.12
CA THR A 41 4.23 -15.72 -28.71
C THR A 41 3.19 -15.30 -27.68
N MET A 42 2.44 -14.24 -27.97
CA MET A 42 1.35 -13.79 -27.11
C MET A 42 0.27 -14.88 -26.96
N GLU A 43 0.00 -15.64 -28.02
CA GLU A 43 -0.96 -16.74 -28.02
C GLU A 43 -0.53 -17.86 -27.05
N GLN A 44 0.76 -18.23 -27.05
CA GLN A 44 1.31 -19.23 -26.12
C GLN A 44 1.21 -18.77 -24.66
N MET A 45 1.46 -17.48 -24.42
CA MET A 45 1.29 -16.86 -23.11
C MET A 45 -0.18 -16.87 -22.67
N MET A 46 -1.12 -16.54 -23.57
CA MET A 46 -2.55 -16.58 -23.28
C MET A 46 -3.02 -18.01 -22.97
N GLU A 47 -2.61 -18.98 -23.79
CA GLU A 47 -2.93 -20.39 -23.56
C GLU A 47 -2.43 -20.86 -22.18
N MET A 48 -1.21 -20.47 -21.78
CA MET A 48 -0.68 -20.78 -20.44
C MET A 48 -1.56 -20.21 -19.32
N ILE A 49 -1.98 -18.95 -19.45
CA ILE A 49 -2.82 -18.27 -18.46
C ILE A 49 -4.22 -18.89 -18.40
N ASP A 50 -4.84 -19.16 -19.56
CA ASP A 50 -6.21 -19.67 -19.66
C ASP A 50 -6.34 -21.13 -19.21
N THR A 51 -5.28 -21.93 -19.35
CA THR A 51 -5.26 -23.35 -18.97
C THR A 51 -4.77 -23.60 -17.54
N SER A 52 -4.22 -22.60 -16.87
CA SER A 52 -3.64 -22.74 -15.53
C SER A 52 -4.55 -22.20 -14.44
N LEU A 53 -4.62 -22.88 -13.30
CA LEU A 53 -5.20 -22.29 -12.10
C LEU A 53 -4.16 -21.40 -11.41
N ILE A 54 -4.41 -20.09 -11.35
CA ILE A 54 -3.48 -19.11 -10.75
C ILE A 54 -4.08 -18.52 -9.49
N ILE A 55 -3.38 -18.68 -8.37
CA ILE A 55 -3.66 -18.00 -7.10
C ILE A 55 -2.69 -16.84 -6.96
N GLY A 56 -3.24 -15.64 -7.08
CA GLY A 56 -2.52 -14.40 -6.82
C GLY A 56 -2.47 -14.09 -5.33
N VAL A 57 -1.26 -13.91 -4.78
CA VAL A 57 -1.05 -13.48 -3.40
C VAL A 57 -0.66 -12.01 -3.39
N ASP A 58 -1.50 -11.18 -2.77
CA ASP A 58 -1.22 -9.76 -2.55
C ASP A 58 -1.57 -9.39 -1.10
N VAL A 59 -0.99 -8.30 -0.64
CA VAL A 59 -1.38 -7.69 0.62
C VAL A 59 -2.60 -6.80 0.36
N THR A 60 -3.65 -6.97 1.16
CA THR A 60 -4.83 -6.11 1.06
C THR A 60 -4.45 -4.68 1.43
N ALA A 61 -4.42 -3.80 0.44
CA ALA A 61 -3.92 -2.46 0.62
C ALA A 61 -4.98 -1.44 1.07
N ILE A 62 -6.27 -1.71 0.85
CA ILE A 62 -7.39 -0.88 1.29
C ILE A 62 -8.33 -1.73 2.12
N SER A 63 -8.67 -1.25 3.31
CA SER A 63 -9.56 -1.95 4.23
C SER A 63 -10.96 -2.11 3.63
N SER A 64 -11.53 -3.31 3.72
CA SER A 64 -12.91 -3.59 3.33
C SER A 64 -13.94 -3.16 4.39
N LEU A 65 -13.47 -2.69 5.54
CA LEU A 65 -14.32 -2.30 6.66
C LEU A 65 -14.96 -0.92 6.41
N THR A 66 -16.21 -0.76 6.84
CA THR A 66 -16.99 0.49 6.71
C THR A 66 -16.85 1.43 7.91
N LYS A 67 -15.91 1.15 8.81
CA LYS A 67 -15.65 1.97 10.00
C LYS A 67 -15.06 3.33 9.61
N THR A 68 -15.38 4.37 10.39
CA THR A 68 -14.80 5.70 10.22
C THR A 68 -13.31 5.70 10.55
N THR A 69 -12.48 6.24 9.65
CA THR A 69 -11.03 6.37 9.82
C THR A 69 -10.69 7.48 10.83
N ALA A 70 -9.48 7.46 11.39
CA ALA A 70 -8.98 8.55 12.25
C ALA A 70 -9.07 9.91 11.56
N ALA A 71 -8.82 9.94 10.24
CA ALA A 71 -8.98 11.11 9.39
C ALA A 71 -10.43 11.63 9.37
N GLY A 72 -11.42 10.72 9.35
CA GLY A 72 -12.84 11.06 9.44
C GLY A 72 -13.30 11.54 10.82
N ILE A 73 -12.70 11.04 11.91
CA ILE A 73 -13.04 11.45 13.28
C ILE A 73 -12.69 12.93 13.53
N VAL A 74 -11.63 13.44 12.91
CA VAL A 74 -11.20 14.84 13.02
C VAL A 74 -12.19 15.83 12.34
N SER A 75 -13.30 15.33 11.76
CA SER A 75 -14.46 16.13 11.33
C SER A 75 -14.15 17.27 10.35
N ILE A 76 -13.07 17.14 9.58
CA ILE A 76 -12.84 17.98 8.41
C ILE A 76 -13.67 17.37 7.29
N LYS A 77 -14.85 17.97 6.99
CA LYS A 77 -15.80 17.50 5.96
C LYS A 77 -15.17 17.20 4.58
N THR A 78 -13.97 17.72 4.33
CA THR A 78 -13.22 17.56 3.09
C THR A 78 -12.38 16.27 3.03
N ILE A 79 -12.28 15.51 4.11
CA ILE A 79 -11.43 14.31 4.23
C ILE A 79 -12.27 13.02 4.17
N SER A 80 -11.73 11.97 3.55
CA SER A 80 -12.36 10.65 3.45
C SER A 80 -12.70 10.09 4.82
N GLN A 81 -13.96 9.73 5.05
CA GLN A 81 -14.41 9.22 6.35
C GLN A 81 -14.27 7.70 6.42
N THR A 82 -14.36 6.99 5.29
CA THR A 82 -14.21 5.53 5.22
C THR A 82 -13.15 5.12 4.18
N PRO A 83 -12.61 3.89 4.26
CA PRO A 83 -11.72 3.35 3.22
C PRO A 83 -12.32 3.37 1.81
N ALA A 84 -13.63 3.12 1.69
CA ALA A 84 -14.35 3.17 0.41
C ALA A 84 -14.40 4.60 -0.15
N GLU A 85 -14.73 5.59 0.68
CA GLU A 85 -14.72 7.00 0.28
C GLU A 85 -13.32 7.48 -0.11
N PHE A 86 -12.29 7.01 0.58
CA PHE A 86 -10.89 7.27 0.22
C PHE A 86 -10.58 6.80 -1.19
N LEU A 87 -10.95 5.55 -1.52
CA LEU A 87 -10.76 4.99 -2.85
C LEU A 87 -11.48 5.82 -3.92
N GLU A 88 -12.73 6.21 -3.68
CA GLU A 88 -13.51 7.02 -4.61
C GLU A 88 -12.93 8.43 -4.82
N ILE A 89 -12.43 9.06 -3.77
CA ILE A 89 -11.73 10.34 -3.88
C ILE A 89 -10.49 10.18 -4.74
N MET A 90 -9.66 9.16 -4.51
CA MET A 90 -8.42 8.95 -5.25
C MET A 90 -8.67 8.60 -6.73
N LYS A 91 -9.71 7.80 -7.03
CA LYS A 91 -10.16 7.57 -8.41
C LYS A 91 -10.54 8.86 -9.12
N LYS A 92 -11.21 9.80 -8.44
CA LYS A 92 -11.53 11.12 -9.01
C LYS A 92 -10.31 12.00 -9.17
N GLN A 93 -9.38 11.98 -8.21
CA GLN A 93 -8.16 12.77 -8.27
C GLN A 93 -7.31 12.38 -9.48
N ILE A 94 -7.11 11.09 -9.73
CA ILE A 94 -6.21 10.64 -10.80
C ILE A 94 -6.73 10.93 -12.22
N GLN A 95 -8.03 11.19 -12.36
CA GLN A 95 -8.63 11.62 -13.63
C GLN A 95 -8.28 13.08 -14.00
N ARG A 96 -7.73 13.87 -13.07
CA ARG A 96 -7.41 15.28 -13.34
C ARG A 96 -6.26 15.39 -14.37
N PRO A 97 -6.25 16.45 -15.22
CA PRO A 97 -5.28 16.58 -16.31
C PRO A 97 -3.81 16.45 -15.90
N GLN A 98 -3.45 16.97 -14.73
CA GLN A 98 -2.09 16.91 -14.18
C GLN A 98 -1.61 15.51 -13.81
N TYR A 99 -2.53 14.54 -13.68
CA TYR A 99 -2.22 13.17 -13.28
C TYR A 99 -2.45 12.13 -14.38
N LYS A 100 -2.70 12.57 -15.63
CA LYS A 100 -2.98 11.67 -16.78
C LYS A 100 -1.90 10.62 -17.05
N THR A 101 -0.67 10.85 -16.62
CA THR A 101 0.46 9.90 -16.79
C THR A 101 0.54 8.86 -15.68
N TYR A 102 -0.23 9.01 -14.60
CA TYR A 102 -0.22 8.11 -13.45
C TYR A 102 -1.39 7.13 -13.53
N THR A 103 -1.17 5.93 -13.02
CA THR A 103 -2.20 4.90 -12.82
C THR A 103 -2.51 4.77 -11.34
N LEU A 104 -3.74 4.36 -11.01
CA LEU A 104 -4.14 4.18 -9.62
C LEU A 104 -3.28 3.08 -9.01
N ASN A 105 -2.67 3.37 -7.86
CA ASN A 105 -1.82 2.42 -7.15
C ASN A 105 -2.61 1.87 -5.95
N ASN A 106 -2.77 0.55 -5.88
CA ASN A 106 -3.48 -0.10 -4.78
C ASN A 106 -2.85 0.21 -3.41
N TYR A 107 -1.53 0.45 -3.36
CA TYR A 107 -0.78 0.74 -2.13
C TYR A 107 -0.85 2.20 -1.64
N MET A 108 -1.64 3.06 -2.29
CA MET A 108 -1.75 4.49 -1.94
C MET A 108 -2.24 4.73 -0.50
N ALA A 109 -3.06 3.81 0.04
CA ALA A 109 -3.57 3.92 1.41
C ALA A 109 -2.46 3.79 2.46
N TYR A 110 -1.39 3.03 2.19
CA TYR A 110 -0.25 2.97 3.11
C TYR A 110 0.48 4.31 3.21
N ALA A 111 0.70 4.98 2.07
CA ALA A 111 1.31 6.31 2.07
C ALA A 111 0.40 7.33 2.77
N TYR A 112 -0.91 7.24 2.56
CA TYR A 112 -1.89 8.08 3.24
C TYR A 112 -1.86 7.88 4.76
N ASP A 113 -1.90 6.63 5.22
CA ASP A 113 -1.86 6.29 6.65
C ASP A 113 -0.49 6.61 7.27
N ALA A 114 0.63 6.50 6.54
CA ALA A 114 1.95 6.87 7.04
C ALA A 114 2.03 8.36 7.42
N VAL A 115 1.45 9.24 6.60
CA VAL A 115 1.39 10.69 6.91
C VAL A 115 0.53 10.94 8.15
N TRP A 116 -0.59 10.24 8.29
CA TRP A 116 -1.42 10.31 9.50
C TRP A 116 -0.69 9.79 10.73
N ALA A 117 0.01 8.67 10.61
CA ALA A 117 0.82 8.10 11.69
C ALA A 117 1.89 9.10 12.14
N MET A 118 2.60 9.74 11.22
CA MET A 118 3.57 10.79 11.54
C MET A 118 2.94 11.93 12.34
N GLY A 119 1.78 12.44 11.89
CA GLY A 119 1.08 13.51 12.60
C GLY A 119 0.66 13.11 14.03
N LEU A 120 0.15 11.87 14.20
CA LEU A 120 -0.23 11.34 15.50
C LEU A 120 0.97 11.15 16.43
N VAL A 121 2.07 10.59 15.93
CA VAL A 121 3.33 10.40 16.69
C VAL A 121 3.92 11.73 17.14
N LEU A 122 3.98 12.72 16.26
CA LEU A 122 4.47 14.05 16.61
C LEU A 122 3.60 14.70 17.70
N ASN A 123 2.28 14.63 17.57
CA ASN A 123 1.35 15.18 18.57
C ASN A 123 1.50 14.50 19.96
N ARG A 124 1.65 13.16 19.97
CA ARG A 124 1.90 12.41 21.20
C ARG A 124 3.25 12.74 21.81
N THR A 125 4.31 12.78 21.00
CA THR A 125 5.66 13.15 21.44
C THR A 125 5.67 14.54 22.07
N ALA A 126 5.02 15.53 21.46
CA ALA A 126 4.88 16.86 22.04
C ALA A 126 4.15 16.85 23.40
N THR A 127 3.14 15.99 23.55
CA THR A 127 2.42 15.81 24.81
C THR A 127 3.31 15.17 25.88
N VAL A 128 4.07 14.13 25.55
CA VAL A 128 5.02 13.48 26.47
C VAL A 128 6.11 14.44 26.93
N LEU A 129 6.67 15.24 26.00
CA LEU A 129 7.67 16.26 26.35
C LEU A 129 7.10 17.30 27.32
N ARG A 130 5.84 17.71 27.12
CA ARG A 130 5.15 18.65 28.02
C ARG A 130 4.90 18.03 29.41
N GLU A 131 4.39 16.80 29.47
CA GLU A 131 4.08 16.11 30.72
C GLU A 131 5.32 15.81 31.56
N LYS A 132 6.46 15.56 30.90
CA LYS A 132 7.77 15.39 31.55
C LYS A 132 8.44 16.71 31.93
N ASN A 133 7.81 17.86 31.69
CA ASN A 133 8.43 19.19 31.83
C ASN A 133 9.80 19.28 31.13
N SER A 134 9.95 18.63 29.97
CA SER A 134 11.18 18.66 29.20
C SER A 134 11.51 20.10 28.79
N SER A 135 12.79 20.46 28.80
CA SER A 135 13.26 21.71 28.20
C SER A 135 13.30 21.63 26.67
N LYS A 136 13.32 20.43 26.09
CA LYS A 136 13.33 20.19 24.65
C LYS A 136 11.91 20.24 24.07
N ARG A 137 11.80 20.72 22.83
CA ARG A 137 10.62 20.67 21.98
C ARG A 137 10.93 19.89 20.70
N LEU A 138 9.91 19.67 19.86
CA LEU A 138 10.10 18.91 18.61
C LEU A 138 11.04 19.65 17.65
N GLU A 139 10.99 20.98 17.64
CA GLU A 139 11.82 21.87 16.84
C GLU A 139 13.31 21.87 17.26
N ASP A 140 13.63 21.39 18.46
CA ASP A 140 15.01 21.30 18.95
C ASP A 140 15.72 20.01 18.51
N PHE A 141 15.07 19.19 17.68
CA PHE A 141 15.61 17.92 17.21
C PHE A 141 16.91 18.10 16.42
N THR A 142 17.89 17.24 16.73
CA THR A 142 19.12 17.10 15.95
C THR A 142 19.36 15.63 15.62
N TYR A 143 20.10 15.34 14.55
CA TYR A 143 20.41 13.96 14.13
C TYR A 143 21.26 13.17 15.14
N THR A 144 21.78 13.83 16.18
CA THR A 144 22.55 13.22 17.27
C THR A 144 21.74 13.11 18.57
N ASP A 145 20.48 13.55 18.59
CA ASP A 145 19.64 13.53 19.79
C ASP A 145 19.01 12.14 20.01
N GLY A 146 19.73 11.29 20.75
CA GLY A 146 19.25 9.96 21.13
C GLY A 146 18.00 10.00 22.01
N ASP A 147 17.89 10.95 22.94
CA ASP A 147 16.77 11.02 23.88
C ASP A 147 15.45 11.32 23.16
N LEU A 148 15.47 12.31 22.26
CA LEU A 148 14.28 12.68 21.50
C LEU A 148 13.93 11.62 20.46
N TYR A 149 14.94 10.96 19.87
CA TYR A 149 14.74 9.78 19.03
C TYR A 149 14.03 8.65 19.78
N ASP A 150 14.47 8.32 21.00
CA ASP A 150 13.90 7.23 21.78
C ASP A 150 12.42 7.49 22.12
N ILE A 151 12.07 8.73 22.48
CA ILE A 151 10.67 9.11 22.70
C ILE A 151 9.87 8.98 21.40
N LEU A 152 10.36 9.52 20.29
CA LEU A 152 9.69 9.41 18.98
C LEU A 152 9.47 7.95 18.57
N PHE A 153 10.48 7.10 18.77
CA PHE A 153 10.40 5.68 18.45
C PHE A 153 9.40 4.93 19.34
N GLN A 154 9.38 5.22 20.64
CA GLN A 154 8.41 4.67 21.57
C GLN A 154 6.98 5.10 21.23
N GLU A 155 6.76 6.39 20.93
CA GLU A 155 5.45 6.90 20.54
C GLU A 155 4.99 6.34 19.19
N MET A 156 5.92 6.08 18.27
CA MET A 156 5.64 5.37 17.02
C MET A 156 5.16 3.95 17.28
N ALA A 157 5.87 3.18 18.11
CA ALA A 157 5.49 1.81 18.48
C ALA A 157 4.13 1.76 19.20
N ALA A 158 3.81 2.76 20.02
CA ALA A 158 2.52 2.86 20.71
C ALA A 158 1.37 3.40 19.83
N THR A 159 1.66 3.83 18.60
CA THR A 159 0.64 4.44 17.72
C THR A 159 -0.17 3.39 16.99
N ALA A 160 -1.43 3.25 17.43
CA ALA A 160 -2.44 2.46 16.76
C ALA A 160 -3.64 3.35 16.40
N PHE A 161 -4.11 3.23 15.16
CA PHE A 161 -5.32 3.90 14.69
C PHE A 161 -5.96 3.15 13.53
N PHE A 162 -7.23 3.45 13.28
CA PHE A 162 -7.97 2.89 12.15
C PHE A 162 -7.80 3.80 10.91
N GLY A 163 -7.02 3.33 9.94
CA GLY A 163 -6.69 4.06 8.72
C GLY A 163 -7.44 3.57 7.48
N ALA A 164 -7.02 4.06 6.31
CA ALA A 164 -7.55 3.63 5.01
C ALA A 164 -7.06 2.23 4.61
N SER A 165 -5.85 1.85 5.01
CA SER A 165 -5.21 0.58 4.62
C SER A 165 -5.66 -0.60 5.47
N VAL A 166 -5.77 -0.43 6.80
CA VAL A 166 -6.50 -1.24 7.82
C VAL A 166 -6.21 -0.61 9.19
N SER A 167 -6.48 -1.32 10.30
CA SER A 167 -5.94 -0.94 11.61
C SER A 167 -4.42 -1.04 11.57
N VAL A 168 -3.71 0.07 11.75
CA VAL A 168 -2.27 0.03 12.03
C VAL A 168 -2.15 -0.52 13.45
N LEU A 169 -1.79 -1.79 13.55
CA LEU A 169 -1.48 -2.43 14.83
C LEU A 169 0.01 -2.17 15.10
N GLY A 170 0.29 -1.54 16.25
CA GLY A 170 1.63 -1.44 16.81
C GLY A 170 2.06 -2.75 17.45
#